data_AF-A0A965WRQ4-F1
#
_entry.id   AF-A0A965WRQ4-F1
#
_cell.length_a   1.000
_cell.length_b   1.000
_cell.length_c   1.000
_cell.angle_alpha   90.00
_cell.angle_beta   90.00
_cell.angle_gamma   90.00
#
_symmetry.space_group_name_H-M   'P 1'
#
loop_
_entity.id
_entity.type
_entity.pdbx_description
1 polymer ?
#
loop_
_entity_poly.entity_id
_entity_poly.type
_entity_poly.pdbx_seq_one_letter_code
_entity_poly.pdbx_strand_id
1 'polypeptide(L)'
;MNRGTKGSYSVLYRYVAKEFVISFIVAFFFFFFIFFINQILLYAQRILIKNVPISQMLLLVALSMPQILLYTIPFSTLSAASMVIGDLSANNETLALRAAGISLLKMFRSIIIGAMLLSLTTFIIADFLIPYSNVKFKILYSNLLRELPSMEIEPYSINTIGDISVATGEVEDGIMNSVLIFDQSNKDDKQIISATRGEITLIDIASFIYRLDLFDVIFLTNKGSNADEYSYATSEKMTYYLNFSSEMGQITDMSPSKMTSKELLKLIKVREIEHEKMKRTLSDKKNILIKERSELIELQGDTEKEGNIEELTSQIERIEKNKPIDFYLQYYRAEYHKKLALSISSLILALIAFPLSFMKIKNGRLFGFGLSLLVAALYWAMLFIGQSQIIRIAIHPLFLMWAPNAIILTITLILLLKMRRL
;
A
#
# COMPACT_ATOMS: atom_id res chain seq x y z
N MET A 1 -21.68 -50.89 -29.30
CA MET A 1 -20.82 -50.97 -28.11
C MET A 1 -19.37 -50.87 -28.57
N ASN A 2 -18.79 -49.68 -28.60
CA ASN A 2 -17.40 -49.49 -29.02
C ASN A 2 -16.70 -48.60 -27.99
N ARG A 3 -16.05 -49.23 -27.00
CA ARG A 3 -15.18 -48.55 -26.03
C ARG A 3 -13.89 -48.19 -26.76
N GLY A 4 -13.95 -47.11 -27.56
CA GLY A 4 -12.78 -46.48 -28.13
C GLY A 4 -11.85 -46.06 -26.99
N THR A 5 -10.62 -46.56 -27.03
CA THR A 5 -9.50 -46.21 -26.14
C THR A 5 -9.55 -44.74 -25.76
N LYS A 6 -9.66 -44.43 -24.46
CA LYS A 6 -9.50 -43.06 -23.94
C LYS A 6 -8.06 -42.62 -24.22
N GLY A 7 -7.81 -42.10 -25.42
CA GLY A 7 -6.54 -41.45 -25.76
C GLY A 7 -6.32 -40.33 -24.77
N SER A 8 -5.29 -40.46 -23.93
CA SER A 8 -4.95 -39.45 -22.93
C SER A 8 -4.33 -38.25 -23.64
N TYR A 9 -4.85 -37.05 -23.40
CA TYR A 9 -4.27 -35.79 -23.88
C TYR A 9 -2.98 -35.40 -23.14
N SER A 10 -2.32 -36.35 -22.47
CA SER A 10 -1.17 -36.13 -21.59
C SER A 10 0.02 -35.48 -22.30
N VAL A 11 0.26 -35.85 -23.56
CA VAL A 11 1.35 -35.26 -24.38
C VAL A 11 1.10 -33.78 -24.64
N LEU A 12 -0.11 -33.44 -25.09
CA LEU A 12 -0.52 -32.04 -25.31
C LEU A 12 -0.43 -31.24 -24.00
N TYR A 13 -0.96 -31.80 -22.91
CA TYR A 13 -0.95 -31.12 -21.61
C TYR A 13 0.46 -30.86 -21.09
N ARG A 14 1.37 -31.82 -21.26
CA ARG A 14 2.78 -31.68 -20.88
C ARG A 14 3.51 -30.67 -21.76
N TYR A 15 3.25 -30.68 -23.06
CA TYR A 15 3.82 -29.73 -24.01
C TYR A 15 3.41 -28.28 -23.66
N VAL A 16 2.11 -28.01 -23.56
CA VAL A 16 1.59 -26.67 -23.22
C VAL A 16 2.05 -26.24 -21.82
N ALA A 17 2.09 -27.15 -20.85
CA ALA A 17 2.60 -26.84 -19.51
C ALA A 17 4.08 -26.45 -19.52
N LYS A 18 4.91 -27.15 -20.30
CA LYS A 18 6.34 -26.84 -20.45
C LYS A 18 6.53 -25.45 -21.05
N GLU A 19 5.83 -25.14 -22.14
CA GLU A 19 5.89 -23.82 -22.79
C GLU A 19 5.39 -22.70 -21.87
N PHE A 20 4.34 -22.97 -21.09
CA PHE A 20 3.82 -22.03 -20.10
C PHE A 20 4.83 -21.75 -18.98
N VAL A 21 5.46 -22.78 -18.42
CA VAL A 21 6.47 -22.62 -17.36
C VAL A 21 7.69 -21.86 -17.87
N ILE A 22 8.18 -22.17 -19.07
CA ILE A 22 9.32 -21.45 -19.68
C ILE A 22 8.96 -19.97 -19.89
N SER A 23 7.79 -19.70 -20.48
CA SER A 23 7.33 -18.32 -20.72
C SER A 23 7.07 -17.57 -19.41
N PHE A 24 6.58 -18.27 -18.38
CA PHE A 24 6.39 -17.71 -17.05
C PHE A 24 7.71 -17.31 -16.41
N ILE A 25 8.75 -18.15 -16.48
CA ILE A 25 10.07 -17.81 -15.90
C ILE A 25 10.64 -16.57 -16.58
N VAL A 26 10.58 -16.48 -17.92
CA VAL A 26 11.05 -15.31 -18.67
C VAL A 26 10.29 -14.05 -18.28
N ALA A 27 8.95 -14.12 -18.28
CA ALA A 27 8.11 -12.99 -17.88
C ALA A 27 8.31 -12.62 -16.40
N PHE A 28 8.48 -13.62 -15.53
CA PHE A 28 8.72 -13.45 -14.10
C PHE A 28 9.96 -12.61 -13.86
N PHE A 29 11.10 -12.97 -14.44
CA PHE A 29 12.31 -12.16 -14.25
C PHE A 29 12.15 -10.75 -14.83
N PHE A 30 11.50 -10.59 -15.97
CA PHE A 30 11.22 -9.27 -16.53
C PHE A 30 10.43 -8.37 -15.57
N PHE A 31 9.26 -8.82 -15.11
CA PHE A 31 8.44 -8.02 -14.18
C PHE A 31 9.09 -7.90 -12.80
N PHE A 32 9.77 -8.95 -12.34
CA PHE A 32 10.50 -8.92 -11.08
C PHE A 32 11.55 -7.82 -11.11
N PHE A 33 12.40 -7.75 -12.15
CA PHE A 33 13.43 -6.71 -12.25
C PHE A 33 12.84 -5.30 -12.37
N ILE A 34 11.75 -5.13 -13.11
CA ILE A 34 11.05 -3.82 -13.20
C ILE A 34 10.64 -3.33 -11.81
N PHE A 35 9.97 -4.18 -11.03
CA PHE A 35 9.54 -3.80 -9.69
C PHE A 35 10.71 -3.75 -8.68
N PHE A 36 11.71 -4.59 -8.86
CA PHE A 36 12.90 -4.68 -8.03
C PHE A 36 13.78 -3.43 -8.12
N ILE A 37 13.98 -2.88 -9.33
CA ILE A 37 14.76 -1.65 -9.53
C ILE A 37 14.14 -0.49 -8.75
N ASN A 38 12.82 -0.35 -8.79
CA ASN A 38 12.12 0.70 -8.03
C ASN A 38 12.36 0.54 -6.52
N GLN A 39 12.35 -0.69 -6.02
CA GLN A 39 12.56 -0.98 -4.60
C GLN A 39 14.01 -0.76 -4.15
N ILE A 40 14.99 -1.18 -4.95
CA ILE A 40 16.40 -0.94 -4.65
C ILE A 40 16.67 0.56 -4.61
N LEU A 41 16.19 1.33 -5.58
CA LEU A 41 16.48 2.76 -5.65
C LEU A 41 16.02 3.48 -4.36
N LEU A 42 14.82 3.15 -3.88
CA LEU A 42 14.25 3.74 -2.66
C LEU A 42 15.06 3.40 -1.40
N TYR A 43 15.57 2.17 -1.29
CA TYR A 43 16.42 1.77 -0.17
C TYR A 43 17.86 2.26 -0.29
N ALA A 44 18.43 2.23 -1.50
CA ALA A 44 19.78 2.68 -1.78
C ALA A 44 19.96 4.15 -1.38
N GLN A 45 19.04 5.03 -1.80
CA GLN A 45 19.08 6.45 -1.41
C GLN A 45 19.05 6.67 0.11
N ARG A 46 18.38 5.78 0.87
CA ARG A 46 18.15 5.96 2.31
C ARG A 46 19.19 5.28 3.21
N ILE A 47 19.91 4.28 2.70
CA ILE A 47 20.80 3.40 3.50
C ILE A 47 22.28 3.58 3.12
N LEU A 48 22.63 3.81 1.84
CA LEU A 48 24.03 3.95 1.42
C LEU A 48 24.76 5.14 2.05
N ILE A 49 24.02 6.14 2.52
CA ILE A 49 24.56 7.34 3.15
C ILE A 49 25.01 7.10 4.60
N LYS A 50 24.60 5.97 5.22
CA LYS A 50 24.61 5.80 6.69
C LYS A 50 25.55 4.71 7.21
N ASN A 51 26.61 4.35 6.47
CA ASN A 51 27.63 3.36 6.86
C ASN A 51 27.12 1.96 7.28
N VAL A 52 25.91 1.57 6.85
CA VAL A 52 25.34 0.25 7.18
C VAL A 52 26.10 -0.88 6.46
N PRO A 53 26.48 -1.97 7.15
CA PRO A 53 27.06 -3.15 6.51
C PRO A 53 26.22 -3.66 5.33
N ILE A 54 26.88 -3.87 4.18
CA ILE A 54 26.21 -4.30 2.93
C ILE A 54 25.40 -5.59 3.12
N SER A 55 25.87 -6.51 3.98
CA SER A 55 25.17 -7.76 4.29
C SER A 55 23.80 -7.51 4.92
N GLN A 56 23.69 -6.56 5.84
CA GLN A 56 22.43 -6.20 6.50
C GLN A 56 21.50 -5.47 5.53
N MET A 57 22.05 -4.63 4.65
CA MET A 57 21.27 -3.98 3.58
C MET A 57 20.68 -5.02 2.61
N LEU A 58 21.48 -5.99 2.15
CA LEU A 58 20.98 -7.06 1.27
C LEU A 58 19.90 -7.90 1.94
N LEU A 59 20.03 -8.16 3.25
CA LEU A 59 19.01 -8.86 4.03
C LEU A 59 17.71 -8.04 4.15
N LEU A 60 17.79 -6.72 4.38
CA LEU A 60 16.61 -5.84 4.37
C LEU A 60 15.91 -5.86 3.00
N VAL A 61 16.66 -5.76 1.90
CA VAL A 61 16.11 -5.84 0.54
C VAL A 61 15.44 -7.21 0.32
N ALA A 62 16.09 -8.30 0.73
CA ALA A 62 15.52 -9.65 0.62
C ALA A 62 14.20 -9.80 1.40
N LEU A 63 14.09 -9.21 2.59
CA LEU A 63 12.87 -9.22 3.39
C LEU A 63 11.73 -8.39 2.76
N SER A 64 12.03 -7.46 1.85
CA SER A 64 11.03 -6.71 1.09
C SER A 64 10.59 -7.40 -0.21
N MET A 65 11.31 -8.43 -0.68
CA MET A 65 10.98 -9.16 -1.92
C MET A 65 9.58 -9.77 -1.98
N PRO A 66 9.02 -10.34 -0.90
CA PRO A 66 7.67 -10.91 -0.93
C PRO A 66 6.59 -9.92 -1.41
N GLN A 67 6.76 -8.63 -1.11
CA GLN A 67 5.84 -7.58 -1.57
C GLN A 67 5.90 -7.40 -3.09
N ILE A 68 7.08 -7.56 -3.70
CA ILE A 68 7.27 -7.50 -5.16
C ILE A 68 6.62 -8.70 -5.84
N LEU A 69 6.73 -9.89 -5.23
CA LEU A 69 6.16 -11.12 -5.77
C LEU A 69 4.62 -11.06 -5.89
N LEU A 70 3.95 -10.32 -4.99
CA LEU A 70 2.51 -10.10 -5.03
C LEU A 70 2.02 -9.52 -6.37
N TYR A 71 2.82 -8.63 -6.98
CA TYR A 71 2.52 -8.02 -8.27
C TYR A 71 3.15 -8.81 -9.42
N THR A 72 4.35 -9.33 -9.23
CA THR A 72 5.11 -10.03 -10.28
C THR A 72 4.36 -11.26 -10.80
N ILE A 73 3.80 -12.10 -9.91
CA ILE A 73 3.20 -13.37 -10.31
C ILE A 73 1.97 -13.20 -11.22
N PRO A 74 0.98 -12.35 -10.91
CA PRO A 74 -0.18 -12.14 -11.79
C PRO A 74 0.19 -11.65 -13.20
N PHE A 75 1.08 -10.66 -13.33
CA PHE A 75 1.47 -10.10 -14.62
C PHE A 75 2.35 -11.05 -15.44
N SER A 76 3.17 -11.85 -14.75
CA SER A 76 3.96 -12.90 -15.39
C SER A 76 3.08 -14.04 -15.88
N THR A 77 2.04 -14.39 -15.13
CA THR A 77 1.03 -15.37 -15.52
C THR A 77 0.29 -14.94 -16.78
N LEU A 78 -0.15 -13.69 -16.84
CA LEU A 78 -0.75 -13.08 -18.02
C LEU A 78 0.17 -13.19 -19.24
N SER A 79 1.41 -12.75 -19.07
CA SER A 79 2.38 -12.68 -20.16
C SER A 79 2.80 -14.06 -20.64
N ALA A 80 2.96 -15.02 -19.73
CA ALA A 80 3.21 -16.41 -20.06
C ALA A 80 2.07 -17.01 -20.89
N ALA A 81 0.81 -16.81 -20.45
CA ALA A 81 -0.35 -17.29 -21.17
C ALA A 81 -0.41 -16.66 -22.58
N SER A 82 -0.24 -15.34 -22.69
CA SER A 82 -0.25 -14.65 -23.99
C SER A 82 0.91 -15.04 -24.90
N MET A 83 2.12 -15.25 -24.36
CA MET A 83 3.29 -15.71 -25.12
C MET A 83 3.08 -17.10 -25.70
N VAL A 84 2.60 -18.07 -24.90
CA VAL A 84 2.30 -19.43 -25.38
C VAL A 84 1.27 -19.38 -26.50
N ILE A 85 0.25 -18.55 -26.35
CA ILE A 85 -0.80 -18.40 -27.36
C ILE A 85 -0.27 -17.78 -28.64
N GLY A 86 0.53 -16.72 -28.52
CA GLY A 86 1.20 -16.08 -29.65
C GLY A 86 2.05 -17.08 -30.43
N ASP A 87 2.79 -17.95 -29.72
CA ASP A 87 3.64 -18.98 -30.34
C ASP A 87 2.80 -20.04 -31.08
N LEU A 88 1.84 -20.65 -30.38
CA LEU A 88 0.96 -21.67 -30.96
C LEU A 88 0.16 -21.12 -32.15
N SER A 89 -0.23 -19.85 -32.10
CA SER A 89 -0.94 -19.18 -33.19
C SER A 89 -0.03 -18.91 -34.39
N ALA A 90 1.18 -18.41 -34.16
CA ALA A 90 2.15 -18.12 -35.22
C ALA A 90 2.60 -19.38 -35.96
N ASN A 91 2.78 -20.49 -35.25
CA ASN A 91 3.15 -21.79 -35.83
C ASN A 91 1.95 -22.55 -36.43
N ASN A 92 0.75 -21.96 -36.46
CA ASN A 92 -0.50 -22.60 -36.86
C ASN A 92 -0.84 -23.89 -36.07
N GLU A 93 -0.24 -24.11 -34.89
CA GLU A 93 -0.50 -25.27 -34.03
C GLU A 93 -1.93 -25.23 -33.49
N THR A 94 -2.46 -24.03 -33.19
CA THR A 94 -3.86 -23.87 -32.78
C THR A 94 -4.84 -24.29 -33.88
N LEU A 95 -4.53 -24.02 -35.14
CA LEU A 95 -5.34 -24.42 -36.29
C LEU A 95 -5.27 -25.93 -36.51
N ALA A 96 -4.06 -26.51 -36.46
CA ALA A 96 -3.83 -27.94 -36.62
C ALA A 96 -4.55 -28.77 -35.54
N LEU A 97 -4.45 -28.37 -34.27
CA LEU A 97 -5.12 -29.05 -33.15
C LEU A 97 -6.66 -28.98 -33.27
N ARG A 98 -7.19 -27.85 -33.74
CA ARG A 98 -8.63 -27.71 -34.00
C ARG A 98 -9.11 -28.57 -35.17
N ALA A 99 -8.32 -28.67 -36.25
CA ALA A 99 -8.62 -29.55 -37.37
C ALA A 99 -8.65 -31.03 -36.95
N ALA A 100 -7.83 -31.40 -35.95
CA ALA A 100 -7.85 -32.72 -35.30
C ALA A 100 -9.04 -32.92 -34.32
N GLY A 101 -9.98 -31.97 -34.21
CA GLY A 101 -11.15 -32.07 -33.35
C GLY A 101 -10.88 -31.80 -31.86
N ILE A 102 -9.69 -31.29 -31.49
CA ILE A 102 -9.37 -30.94 -30.11
C ILE A 102 -9.97 -29.58 -29.79
N SER A 103 -10.86 -29.53 -28.80
CA SER A 103 -11.47 -28.28 -28.36
C SER A 103 -10.44 -27.37 -27.70
N LEU A 104 -10.58 -26.07 -27.92
CA LEU A 104 -9.62 -25.10 -27.40
C LEU A 104 -9.56 -25.15 -25.86
N LEU A 105 -10.70 -25.25 -25.17
CA LEU A 105 -10.74 -25.41 -23.71
C LEU A 105 -9.89 -26.58 -23.18
N LYS A 106 -9.76 -27.68 -23.95
CA LYS A 106 -8.88 -28.79 -23.57
C LYS A 106 -7.41 -28.39 -23.68
N MET A 107 -7.02 -27.70 -24.75
CA MET A 107 -5.64 -27.21 -24.92
C MET A 107 -5.19 -26.30 -23.77
N PHE A 108 -6.09 -25.44 -23.29
CA PHE A 108 -5.79 -24.45 -22.25
C PHE A 108 -5.90 -24.97 -20.81
N ARG A 109 -6.31 -26.23 -20.62
CA ARG A 109 -6.47 -26.82 -19.29
C ARG A 109 -5.19 -26.73 -18.45
N SER A 110 -4.02 -26.98 -19.05
CA SER A 110 -2.73 -26.88 -18.35
C SER A 110 -2.43 -25.45 -17.88
N ILE A 111 -2.75 -24.44 -18.70
CA ILE A 111 -2.55 -23.02 -18.37
C ILE A 111 -3.49 -22.61 -17.24
N ILE A 112 -4.77 -23.03 -17.27
CA ILE A 112 -5.74 -22.74 -16.21
C ILE A 112 -5.33 -23.38 -14.88
N ILE A 113 -4.89 -24.65 -14.90
CA ILE A 113 -4.39 -25.33 -13.70
C ILE A 113 -3.14 -24.61 -13.17
N GLY A 114 -2.20 -24.25 -14.05
CA GLY A 114 -1.02 -23.47 -13.68
C GLY A 114 -1.36 -22.12 -13.06
N ALA A 115 -2.28 -21.37 -13.67
CA ALA A 115 -2.74 -20.08 -13.17
C ALA A 115 -3.48 -20.20 -11.82
N MET A 116 -4.22 -21.29 -11.60
CA MET A 116 -4.86 -21.58 -10.31
C MET A 116 -3.83 -21.86 -9.22
N LEU A 117 -2.78 -22.63 -9.52
CA LEU A 117 -1.66 -22.88 -8.60
C LEU A 117 -0.89 -21.59 -8.28
N LEU A 118 -0.65 -20.74 -9.28
CA LEU A 118 0.01 -19.44 -9.10
C LEU A 118 -0.86 -18.46 -8.31
N SER A 119 -2.18 -18.48 -8.49
CA SER A 119 -3.14 -17.73 -7.67
C SER A 119 -3.07 -18.14 -6.20
N LEU A 120 -3.05 -19.45 -5.92
CA LEU A 120 -2.89 -19.97 -4.56
C LEU A 120 -1.53 -19.57 -3.97
N THR A 121 -0.46 -19.65 -4.76
CA THR A 121 0.88 -19.23 -4.36
C THR A 121 0.91 -17.74 -4.02
N THR A 122 0.26 -16.91 -4.84
CA THR A 122 0.13 -15.46 -4.61
C THR A 122 -0.60 -15.18 -3.30
N PHE A 123 -1.68 -15.92 -3.01
CA PHE A 123 -2.39 -15.81 -1.75
C PHE A 123 -1.52 -16.18 -0.53
N ILE A 124 -0.76 -17.28 -0.62
CA ILE A 124 0.17 -17.70 0.45
C ILE A 124 1.25 -16.63 0.68
N ILE A 125 1.80 -16.06 -0.40
CA ILE A 125 2.77 -14.96 -0.29
C ILE A 125 2.12 -13.77 0.43
N ALA A 126 0.92 -13.41 0.03
CA ALA A 126 0.24 -12.25 0.57
C ALA A 126 -0.16 -12.42 2.04
N ASP A 127 -0.62 -13.61 2.43
CA ASP A 127 -1.18 -13.85 3.77
C ASP A 127 -0.16 -14.36 4.79
N PHE A 128 0.91 -15.01 4.34
CA PHE A 128 1.94 -15.58 5.22
C PHE A 128 3.30 -14.94 5.02
N LEU A 129 3.80 -14.89 3.78
CA LEU A 129 5.20 -14.50 3.53
C LEU A 129 5.44 -12.99 3.75
N ILE A 130 4.52 -12.14 3.30
CA ILE A 130 4.61 -10.69 3.50
C ILE A 130 4.58 -10.32 4.99
N PRO A 131 3.58 -10.76 5.80
CA PRO A 131 3.55 -10.42 7.22
C PRO A 131 4.76 -10.95 7.98
N TYR A 132 5.16 -12.19 7.71
CA TYR A 132 6.35 -12.79 8.32
C TYR A 132 7.62 -11.97 8.03
N SER A 133 7.82 -11.59 6.77
CA SER A 133 9.01 -10.85 6.36
C SER A 133 8.99 -9.43 6.89
N ASN A 134 7.81 -8.82 7.03
CA ASN A 134 7.68 -7.49 7.61
C ASN A 134 8.02 -7.46 9.11
N VAL A 135 7.63 -8.48 9.89
CA VAL A 135 8.03 -8.58 11.31
C VAL A 135 9.55 -8.68 11.42
N LYS A 136 10.18 -9.55 10.62
CA LYS A 136 11.64 -9.67 10.58
C LYS A 136 12.33 -8.39 10.11
N PHE A 137 11.76 -7.71 9.11
CA PHE A 137 12.25 -6.43 8.61
C PHE A 137 12.25 -5.40 9.75
N LYS A 138 11.17 -5.29 10.51
CA LYS A 138 11.06 -4.37 11.65
C LYS A 138 12.10 -4.66 12.72
N ILE A 139 12.29 -5.93 13.10
CA ILE A 139 13.29 -6.31 14.10
C ILE A 139 14.70 -5.96 13.61
N LEU A 140 15.05 -6.36 12.39
CA LEU A 140 16.37 -6.07 11.82
C LEU A 140 16.61 -4.56 11.74
N TYR A 141 15.66 -3.82 11.18
CA TYR A 141 15.76 -2.37 11.06
C TYR A 141 15.88 -1.69 12.43
N SER A 142 15.12 -2.14 13.43
CA SER A 142 15.22 -1.60 14.80
C SER A 142 16.57 -1.88 15.47
N ASN A 143 17.20 -3.01 15.17
CA ASN A 143 18.55 -3.32 15.69
C ASN A 143 19.60 -2.41 15.03
N LEU A 144 19.46 -2.11 13.73
CA LEU A 144 20.37 -1.19 13.04
C LEU A 144 20.30 0.23 13.62
N LEU A 145 19.10 0.70 13.94
CA LEU A 145 18.93 2.02 14.56
C LEU A 145 19.55 2.10 15.96
N ARG A 146 19.53 1.01 16.74
CA ARG A 146 20.23 0.95 18.03
C ARG A 146 21.73 1.05 17.88
N GLU A 147 22.28 0.38 16.87
CA GLU A 147 23.73 0.32 16.63
C GLU A 147 24.27 1.61 15.99
N LEU A 148 23.43 2.38 15.29
CA LEU A 148 23.81 3.60 14.58
C LEU A 148 22.80 4.74 14.83
N PRO A 149 22.84 5.43 15.99
CA PRO A 149 21.93 6.55 16.30
C PRO A 149 22.08 7.74 15.33
N SER A 150 23.27 7.89 14.74
CA SER A 150 23.57 8.87 13.68
C SER A 150 22.76 8.66 12.40
N MET A 151 22.04 7.53 12.28
CA MET A 151 21.14 7.30 11.15
C MET A 151 19.98 8.30 11.09
N GLU A 152 19.57 8.95 12.17
CA GLU A 152 18.38 9.82 12.15
C GLU A 152 18.69 11.31 12.01
N ILE A 153 19.86 11.73 12.48
CA ILE A 153 20.29 13.13 12.43
C ILE A 153 21.49 13.22 11.49
N GLU A 154 21.26 13.79 10.31
CA GLU A 154 22.32 14.00 9.33
C GLU A 154 23.31 15.08 9.85
N PRO A 155 24.63 14.86 9.72
CA PRO A 155 25.63 15.86 10.12
C PRO A 155 25.56 17.08 9.19
N TYR A 156 25.84 18.26 9.75
CA TYR A 156 25.79 19.55 9.03
C TYR A 156 24.46 19.84 8.32
N SER A 157 23.35 19.31 8.85
CA SER A 157 22.03 19.46 8.25
C SER A 157 21.01 19.99 9.25
N ILE A 158 19.83 20.33 8.73
CA ILE A 158 18.65 20.64 9.54
C ILE A 158 17.69 19.47 9.39
N ASN A 159 17.44 18.78 10.51
CA ASN A 159 16.55 17.63 10.59
C ASN A 159 15.22 18.09 11.20
N THR A 160 14.13 18.03 10.43
CA THR A 160 12.79 18.41 10.91
C THR A 160 12.01 17.16 11.33
N ILE A 161 11.55 17.17 12.57
CA ILE A 161 10.89 16.08 13.31
C ILE A 161 9.57 16.61 13.84
N GLY A 162 8.46 16.32 13.15
CA GLY A 162 7.18 16.98 13.41
C GLY A 162 7.27 18.51 13.32
N ASP A 163 6.97 19.19 14.43
CA ASP A 163 7.06 20.66 14.57
C ASP A 163 8.40 21.14 15.16
N ILE A 164 9.37 20.23 15.33
CA ILE A 164 10.69 20.51 15.89
C ILE A 164 11.73 20.48 14.77
N SER A 165 12.58 21.49 14.65
CA SER A 165 13.73 21.49 13.73
C SER A 165 15.04 21.47 14.50
N VAL A 166 15.88 20.46 14.27
CA VAL A 166 17.18 20.31 14.90
C VAL A 166 18.28 20.53 13.87
N ALA A 167 19.04 21.62 14.02
CA ALA A 167 20.26 21.86 13.26
C ALA A 167 21.46 21.33 14.06
N THR A 168 22.31 20.54 13.41
CA THR A 168 23.51 19.97 14.03
C THR A 168 24.74 20.27 13.21
N GLY A 169 25.87 20.50 13.90
CA GLY A 169 27.19 20.46 13.29
C GLY A 169 27.64 19.02 13.01
N GLU A 170 28.86 18.71 13.39
CA GLU A 170 29.42 17.36 13.27
C GLU A 170 28.68 16.37 14.17
N VAL A 171 28.39 15.18 13.65
CA VAL A 171 27.73 14.09 14.38
C VAL A 171 28.52 12.82 14.19
N GLU A 172 29.11 12.30 15.27
CA GLU A 172 29.91 11.07 15.28
C GLU A 172 29.52 10.23 16.51
N ASP A 173 29.23 8.94 16.31
CA ASP A 173 28.88 7.98 17.36
C ASP A 173 27.79 8.43 18.36
N GLY A 174 26.79 9.19 17.88
CA GLY A 174 25.69 9.69 18.71
C GLY A 174 26.04 10.93 19.54
N ILE A 175 27.23 11.50 19.35
CA ILE A 175 27.63 12.80 19.88
C ILE A 175 27.50 13.83 18.76
N MET A 176 26.82 14.93 19.05
CA MET A 176 26.61 16.03 18.11
C MET A 176 27.19 17.33 18.66
N ASN A 177 27.95 18.04 17.82
CA ASN A 177 28.52 19.34 18.15
C ASN A 177 27.62 20.45 17.61
N SER A 178 27.47 21.53 18.38
CA SER A 178 26.67 22.71 18.03
C SER A 178 25.25 22.35 17.62
N VAL A 179 24.40 22.13 18.63
CA VAL A 179 23.00 21.76 18.47
C VAL A 179 22.13 23.00 18.60
N LEU A 180 21.26 23.24 17.62
CA LEU A 180 20.26 24.29 17.67
C LEU A 180 18.89 23.67 17.38
N ILE A 181 17.99 23.72 18.35
CA ILE A 181 16.65 23.16 18.28
C ILE A 181 15.65 24.32 18.22
N PHE A 182 14.79 24.29 17.23
CA PHE A 182 13.63 25.16 17.11
C PHE A 182 12.39 24.32 17.38
N ASP A 183 11.76 24.53 18.53
CA ASP A 183 10.52 23.86 18.91
C ASP A 183 9.34 24.79 18.63
N GLN A 184 8.53 24.43 17.63
CA GLN A 184 7.31 25.13 17.24
C GLN A 184 6.06 24.31 17.55
N SER A 185 6.16 23.27 18.39
CA SER A 185 5.03 22.42 18.77
C SER A 185 3.90 23.22 19.45
N ASN A 186 4.24 24.31 20.13
CA ASN A 186 3.28 25.26 20.67
C ASN A 186 3.29 26.57 19.85
N LYS A 187 2.13 26.93 19.28
CA LYS A 187 1.97 28.13 18.47
C LYS A 187 2.16 29.43 19.26
N ASP A 188 1.82 29.40 20.55
CA ASP A 188 1.85 30.58 21.42
C ASP A 188 3.15 30.72 22.21
N ASP A 189 4.00 29.68 22.23
CA ASP A 189 5.27 29.66 22.97
C ASP A 189 6.34 28.97 22.14
N LYS A 190 7.03 29.75 21.30
CA LYS A 190 8.11 29.25 20.45
C LYS A 190 9.40 29.20 21.24
N GLN A 191 10.08 28.06 21.17
CA GLN A 191 11.29 27.83 21.93
C GLN A 191 12.48 27.60 21.01
N ILE A 192 13.61 28.17 21.37
CA ILE A 192 14.90 27.97 20.72
C ILE A 192 15.88 27.48 21.77
N ILE A 193 16.43 26.29 21.56
CA ILE A 193 17.44 25.70 22.44
C ILE A 193 18.76 25.65 21.67
N SER A 194 19.80 26.27 22.20
CA SER A 194 21.17 26.16 21.69
C SER A 194 22.01 25.40 22.70
N ALA A 195 22.83 24.46 22.24
CA ALA A 195 23.76 23.70 23.07
C ALA A 195 25.09 23.47 22.35
N THR A 196 26.19 23.49 23.10
CA THR A 196 27.53 23.27 22.52
C THR A 196 27.73 21.81 22.13
N ARG A 197 27.17 20.89 22.91
CA ARG A 197 27.26 19.45 22.70
C ARG A 197 25.93 18.79 23.04
N GLY A 198 25.54 17.79 22.25
CA GLY A 198 24.42 16.91 22.53
C GLY A 198 24.84 15.45 22.43
N GLU A 199 24.23 14.60 23.26
CA GLU A 199 24.36 13.15 23.18
C GLU A 199 22.97 12.55 22.96
N ILE A 200 22.78 11.81 21.87
CA ILE A 200 21.50 11.19 21.53
C ILE A 200 21.49 9.71 21.91
N THR A 201 20.48 9.31 22.66
CA THR A 201 20.29 7.92 23.12
C THR A 201 18.86 7.47 22.85
N LEU A 202 18.69 6.28 22.27
CA LEU A 202 17.36 5.69 22.08
C LEU A 202 16.87 5.08 23.40
N ILE A 203 15.73 5.55 23.91
CA ILE A 203 15.17 5.08 25.19
C ILE A 203 14.01 4.11 24.98
N ASP A 204 13.09 4.44 24.06
CA ASP A 204 11.94 3.57 23.75
C ASP A 204 11.94 3.19 22.28
N ILE A 205 12.18 1.91 22.01
CA ILE A 205 12.20 1.32 20.67
C ILE A 205 10.78 1.15 20.09
N ALA A 206 9.77 0.95 20.93
CA ALA A 206 8.40 0.78 20.45
C ALA A 206 7.79 2.11 20.00
N SER A 207 8.14 3.19 20.70
CA SER A 207 7.64 4.55 20.47
C SER A 207 8.63 5.47 19.74
N PHE A 208 9.84 4.98 19.41
CA PHE A 208 10.95 5.75 18.81
C PHE A 208 11.24 7.07 19.57
N ILE A 209 11.29 6.98 20.90
CA ILE A 209 11.62 8.12 21.74
C ILE A 209 13.12 8.14 21.99
N TYR A 210 13.76 9.20 21.52
CA TYR A 210 15.15 9.48 21.77
C TYR A 210 15.29 10.53 22.86
N ARG A 211 16.23 10.28 23.78
CA ARG A 211 16.67 11.26 24.76
C ARG A 211 17.91 11.95 24.23
N LEU A 212 17.81 13.27 24.16
CA LEU A 212 18.89 14.16 23.80
C LEU A 212 19.39 14.84 25.07
N ASP A 213 20.57 14.44 25.54
CA ASP A 213 21.25 15.08 26.66
C ASP A 213 22.13 16.21 26.12
N LEU A 214 21.70 17.45 26.36
CA LEU A 214 22.34 18.68 25.91
C LEU A 214 23.22 19.28 27.00
N PHE A 215 24.38 19.80 26.61
CA PHE A 215 25.36 20.42 27.50
C PHE A 215 25.61 21.87 27.09
N ASP A 216 25.82 22.73 28.09
CA ASP A 216 26.00 24.18 27.96
C ASP A 216 24.86 24.83 27.16
N VAL A 217 23.68 24.77 27.77
CA VAL A 217 22.41 25.04 27.11
C VAL A 217 21.97 26.47 27.34
N ILE A 218 21.55 27.13 26.26
CA ILE A 218 20.85 28.41 26.26
C ILE A 218 19.45 28.15 25.73
N PHE A 219 18.45 28.39 26.56
CA PHE A 219 17.04 28.26 26.23
C PHE A 219 16.43 29.64 26.07
N LEU A 220 15.80 29.92 24.93
CA LEU A 220 15.10 31.17 24.64
C LEU A 220 13.64 30.86 24.33
N THR A 221 12.73 31.55 25.01
CA THR A 221 11.28 31.42 24.81
C THR A 221 10.70 32.77 24.43
N ASN A 222 9.81 32.77 23.44
CA ASN A 222 9.04 33.94 23.05
C ASN A 222 7.55 33.60 23.21
N LYS A 223 6.88 34.36 24.08
CA LYS A 223 5.45 34.22 24.34
C LYS A 223 4.66 35.19 23.45
N GLY A 224 3.85 34.63 22.55
CA GLY A 224 2.97 35.38 21.66
C GLY A 224 3.62 35.85 20.36
N SER A 225 2.98 36.82 19.71
CA SER A 225 3.36 37.30 18.37
C SER A 225 4.35 38.47 18.38
N ASN A 226 4.71 38.99 19.56
CA ASN A 226 5.57 40.16 19.71
C ASN A 226 7.04 39.72 19.80
N ALA A 227 7.88 40.21 18.88
CA ALA A 227 9.31 39.88 18.85
C ALA A 227 10.11 40.46 20.04
N ASP A 228 9.53 41.44 20.75
CA ASP A 228 10.22 42.25 21.75
C ASP A 228 10.15 41.67 23.18
N GLU A 229 9.28 40.67 23.42
CA GLU A 229 9.15 39.99 24.71
C GLU A 229 9.76 38.58 24.65
N TYR A 230 11.02 38.46 25.06
CA TYR A 230 11.71 37.17 25.18
C TYR A 230 12.20 36.94 26.60
N SER A 231 12.24 35.67 27.00
CA SER A 231 12.93 35.23 28.22
C SER A 231 13.99 34.22 27.83
N TYR A 232 15.16 34.29 28.49
CA TYR A 232 16.21 33.32 28.30
C TYR A 232 16.66 32.71 29.64
N ALA A 233 17.10 31.46 29.58
CA ALA A 233 17.68 30.74 30.69
C ALA A 233 18.92 29.99 30.22
N THR A 234 19.87 29.80 31.14
CA THR A 234 21.06 28.98 30.90
C THR A 234 21.07 27.78 31.83
N SER A 235 21.60 26.66 31.36
CA SER A 235 21.77 25.45 32.16
C SER A 235 23.03 24.71 31.73
N GLU A 236 23.75 24.11 32.68
CA GLU A 236 24.89 23.23 32.36
C GLU A 236 24.43 21.97 31.61
N LYS A 237 23.25 21.46 31.96
CA LYS A 237 22.68 20.26 31.35
C LYS A 237 21.17 20.39 31.17
N MET A 238 20.66 19.95 30.03
CA MET A 238 19.23 19.82 29.76
C MET A 238 18.97 18.48 29.10
N THR A 239 17.92 17.79 29.52
CA THR A 239 17.45 16.59 28.85
C THR A 239 16.21 16.95 28.04
N TYR A 240 16.25 16.67 26.74
CA TYR A 240 15.16 16.90 25.81
C TYR A 240 14.75 15.58 25.17
N TYR A 241 13.45 15.37 24.95
CA TYR A 241 12.95 14.13 24.35
C TYR A 241 12.44 14.40 22.95
N LEU A 242 13.06 13.75 21.97
CA LEU A 242 12.62 13.76 20.59
C LEU A 242 11.75 12.53 20.34
N ASN A 243 10.56 12.75 19.81
CA ASN A 243 9.66 11.68 19.42
C ASN A 243 9.70 11.51 17.90
N PHE A 244 10.42 10.50 17.44
CA PHE A 244 10.53 10.19 16.00
C PHE A 244 9.40 9.28 15.50
N SER A 245 8.37 9.01 16.30
CA SER A 245 7.26 8.13 15.88
C SER A 245 6.54 8.64 14.63
N SER A 246 6.52 9.95 14.36
CA SER A 246 5.94 10.54 13.14
C SER A 246 6.76 10.22 11.89
N GLU A 247 8.09 10.31 11.95
CA GLU A 247 8.97 9.95 10.83
C GLU A 247 9.08 8.42 10.70
N MET A 248 9.09 7.71 11.83
CA MET A 248 9.20 6.25 11.91
C MET A 248 7.89 5.52 11.62
N GLY A 249 6.75 6.19 11.78
CA GLY A 249 5.46 5.66 11.35
C GLY A 249 5.44 5.33 9.86
N GLN A 250 6.20 6.06 9.05
CA GLN A 250 6.34 5.72 7.62
C GLN A 250 7.17 4.44 7.37
N ILE A 251 8.07 4.06 8.28
CA ILE A 251 9.05 2.98 8.07
C ILE A 251 8.67 1.70 8.81
N THR A 252 8.11 1.80 10.02
CA THR A 252 7.86 0.69 10.93
C THR A 252 6.39 0.50 11.34
N ASP A 253 5.49 1.39 10.90
CA ASP A 253 4.07 1.12 11.10
C ASP A 253 3.68 -0.14 10.35
N MET A 254 2.74 -0.87 10.96
CA MET A 254 1.97 -1.86 10.25
C MET A 254 1.12 -1.13 9.21
N SER A 255 1.74 -0.71 8.09
CA SER A 255 0.95 -0.39 6.90
C SER A 255 0.06 -1.62 6.68
N PRO A 256 -1.26 -1.46 6.57
CA PRO A 256 -2.17 -2.60 6.58
C PRO A 256 -1.96 -3.54 5.39
N SER A 257 -1.27 -3.05 4.36
CA SER A 257 -0.70 -3.85 3.27
C SER A 257 0.19 -5.02 3.71
N LYS A 258 0.80 -4.92 4.90
CA LYS A 258 1.74 -5.90 5.48
C LYS A 258 1.10 -6.80 6.54
N MET A 259 -0.17 -6.61 6.87
CA MET A 259 -0.90 -7.42 7.88
C MET A 259 -1.47 -8.70 7.27
N THR A 260 -1.73 -9.71 8.10
CA THR A 260 -2.48 -10.90 7.67
C THR A 260 -3.95 -10.56 7.42
N SER A 261 -4.66 -11.37 6.62
CA SER A 261 -6.10 -11.20 6.35
C SER A 261 -6.92 -11.32 7.63
N LYS A 262 -6.51 -12.20 8.56
CA LYS A 262 -7.18 -12.40 9.85
C LYS A 262 -7.05 -11.17 10.75
N GLU A 263 -5.86 -10.57 10.81
CA GLU A 263 -5.63 -9.32 11.56
C GLU A 263 -6.42 -8.16 10.97
N LEU A 264 -6.41 -8.02 9.64
CA LEU A 264 -7.21 -7.02 8.93
C LEU A 264 -8.70 -7.16 9.27
N LEU A 265 -9.25 -8.37 9.18
CA LEU A 265 -10.66 -8.62 9.51
C LEU A 265 -10.99 -8.30 10.97
N LYS A 266 -10.08 -8.59 11.91
CA LYS A 266 -10.26 -8.25 13.32
C LYS A 266 -10.33 -6.73 13.51
N LEU A 267 -9.40 -5.99 12.90
CA LEU A 267 -9.35 -4.53 12.98
C LEU A 267 -10.54 -3.86 12.30
N ILE A 268 -10.96 -4.38 11.15
CA ILE A 268 -12.17 -3.93 10.45
C ILE A 268 -13.38 -4.08 11.36
N LYS A 269 -13.59 -5.24 12.00
CA LYS A 269 -14.73 -5.46 12.90
C LYS A 269 -14.75 -4.50 14.09
N VAL A 270 -13.60 -4.25 14.70
CA VAL A 270 -13.49 -3.31 15.84
C VAL A 270 -13.85 -1.89 15.38
N ARG A 271 -13.27 -1.44 14.28
CA ARG A 271 -13.51 -0.10 13.72
C ARG A 271 -14.92 0.08 13.18
N GLU A 272 -15.55 -0.98 12.66
CA GLU A 272 -16.96 -0.96 12.26
C GLU A 272 -17.88 -0.66 13.44
N ILE A 273 -17.62 -1.29 14.59
CA ILE A 273 -18.39 -1.04 15.81
C ILE A 273 -18.22 0.41 16.28
N GLU A 274 -16.99 0.94 16.26
CA GLU A 274 -16.70 2.33 16.60
C GLU A 274 -17.36 3.31 15.64
N HIS A 275 -17.29 3.04 14.33
CA HIS A 275 -17.92 3.84 13.28
C HIS A 275 -19.45 3.87 13.41
N GLU A 276 -20.06 2.73 13.69
CA GLU A 276 -21.50 2.62 13.91
C GLU A 276 -21.94 3.31 15.20
N LYS A 277 -21.17 3.21 16.29
CA LYS A 277 -21.42 3.99 17.52
C LYS A 277 -21.38 5.50 17.23
N MET A 278 -20.36 5.96 16.53
CA MET A 278 -20.21 7.37 16.15
C MET A 278 -21.39 7.85 15.28
N LYS A 279 -21.83 7.06 14.29
CA LYS A 279 -23.02 7.37 13.48
C LYS A 279 -24.28 7.48 14.34
N ARG A 280 -24.48 6.56 15.29
CA ARG A 280 -25.63 6.62 16.22
C ARG A 280 -25.59 7.90 17.04
N THR A 281 -24.45 8.23 17.65
CA THR A 281 -24.29 9.48 18.42
C THR A 281 -24.57 10.72 17.57
N LEU A 282 -24.11 10.76 16.31
CA LEU A 282 -24.43 11.85 15.38
C LEU A 282 -25.91 11.89 15.01
N SER A 283 -26.54 10.75 14.80
CA SER A 283 -27.98 10.65 14.53
C SER A 283 -28.81 11.09 15.73
N ASP A 284 -28.43 10.70 16.94
CA ASP A 284 -29.09 11.10 18.18
C ASP A 284 -28.95 12.61 18.41
N LYS A 285 -27.73 13.15 18.23
CA LYS A 285 -27.48 14.60 18.27
C LYS A 285 -28.33 15.33 17.24
N LYS A 286 -28.41 14.84 16.00
CA LYS A 286 -29.28 15.41 14.96
C LYS A 286 -30.75 15.42 15.40
N ASN A 287 -31.25 14.33 15.96
CA ASN A 287 -32.63 14.23 16.42
C ASN A 287 -32.92 15.20 17.57
N ILE A 288 -31.98 15.39 18.49
CA ILE A 288 -32.07 16.40 19.56
C ILE A 288 -32.15 17.81 18.96
N LEU A 289 -31.24 18.17 18.04
CA LEU A 289 -31.26 19.49 17.39
C LEU A 289 -32.55 19.75 16.59
N ILE A 290 -33.09 18.72 15.93
CA ILE A 290 -34.38 18.83 15.24
C ILE A 290 -35.50 19.11 16.24
N LYS A 291 -35.49 18.43 17.39
CA LYS A 291 -36.49 18.60 18.45
C LYS A 291 -36.41 20.01 19.06
N GLU A 292 -35.21 20.47 19.42
CA GLU A 292 -34.96 21.83 19.92
C GLU A 292 -35.41 22.89 18.90
N ARG A 293 -35.11 22.68 17.62
CA ARG A 293 -35.58 23.57 16.55
C ARG A 293 -37.11 23.61 16.46
N SER A 294 -37.80 22.46 16.55
CA SER A 294 -39.27 22.43 16.52
C SER A 294 -39.89 23.14 17.73
N GLU A 295 -39.33 22.96 18.93
CA GLU A 295 -39.80 23.64 20.14
C GLU A 295 -39.65 25.18 20.03
N LEU A 296 -38.53 25.65 19.46
CA LEU A 296 -38.31 27.08 19.22
C LEU A 296 -39.27 27.69 18.18
N ILE A 297 -39.64 26.92 17.15
CA ILE A 297 -40.60 27.35 16.13
C ILE A 297 -42.02 27.49 16.71
N GLU A 298 -42.40 26.65 17.67
CA GLU A 298 -43.72 26.71 18.33
C GLU A 298 -43.86 27.93 19.26
N LEU A 299 -42.76 28.47 19.80
CA LEU A 299 -42.74 29.58 20.77
C LEU A 299 -42.74 30.99 20.14
N GLN A 300 -43.56 31.24 19.11
CA GLN A 300 -43.63 32.49 18.30
C GLN A 300 -43.25 33.81 19.00
N GLY A 301 -42.46 34.66 18.31
CA GLY A 301 -42.53 36.13 18.49
C GLY A 301 -41.26 36.95 18.77
N ASP A 302 -40.04 36.46 18.56
CA ASP A 302 -38.82 37.23 18.87
C ASP A 302 -37.73 37.12 17.78
N THR A 303 -37.08 38.24 17.44
CA THR A 303 -36.04 38.32 16.39
C THR A 303 -34.78 37.54 16.80
N GLU A 304 -34.54 37.42 18.11
CA GLU A 304 -33.42 36.64 18.69
C GLU A 304 -33.59 35.13 18.44
N LYS A 305 -34.84 34.63 18.30
CA LYS A 305 -35.14 33.22 18.04
C LYS A 305 -34.92 32.82 16.58
N GLU A 306 -35.10 33.74 15.63
CA GLU A 306 -34.84 33.49 14.20
C GLU A 306 -33.36 33.19 13.96
N GLY A 307 -32.44 33.93 14.59
CA GLY A 307 -31.01 33.67 14.53
C GLY A 307 -30.62 32.29 15.07
N ASN A 308 -31.23 31.88 16.20
CA ASN A 308 -31.00 30.56 16.78
C ASN A 308 -31.54 29.41 15.89
N ILE A 309 -32.68 29.63 15.22
CA ILE A 309 -33.25 28.64 14.28
C ILE A 309 -32.37 28.48 13.04
N GLU A 310 -31.82 29.58 12.53
CA GLU A 310 -30.88 29.56 11.39
C GLU A 310 -29.57 28.84 11.79
N GLU A 311 -29.05 29.09 12.99
CA GLU A 311 -27.89 28.39 13.53
C GLU A 311 -28.15 26.87 13.63
N LEU A 312 -29.26 26.47 14.26
CA LEU A 312 -29.67 25.06 14.37
C LEU A 312 -29.82 24.38 13.01
N THR A 313 -30.42 25.08 12.04
CA THR A 313 -30.58 24.58 10.67
C THR A 313 -29.23 24.36 10.00
N SER A 314 -28.30 25.31 10.16
CA SER A 314 -26.93 25.18 9.66
C SER A 314 -26.18 24.02 10.31
N GLN A 315 -26.39 23.77 11.62
CA GLN A 315 -25.78 22.65 12.34
C GLN A 315 -26.33 21.30 11.86
N ILE A 316 -27.63 21.20 11.60
CA ILE A 316 -28.27 20.00 11.04
C ILE A 316 -27.74 19.71 9.63
N GLU A 317 -27.67 20.73 8.76
CA GLU A 317 -27.12 20.58 7.41
C GLU A 317 -25.64 20.16 7.43
N ARG A 318 -24.84 20.70 8.36
CA ARG A 318 -23.44 20.28 8.54
C ARG A 318 -23.34 18.80 8.90
N ILE A 319 -24.21 18.29 9.77
CA ILE A 319 -24.25 16.87 10.17
C ILE A 319 -24.68 15.98 8.99
N GLU A 320 -25.66 16.41 8.18
CA GLU A 320 -26.10 15.64 7.01
C GLU A 320 -25.05 15.60 5.89
N LYS A 321 -24.39 16.73 5.64
CA LYS A 321 -23.40 16.88 4.58
C LYS A 321 -22.08 16.19 4.93
N ASN A 322 -21.65 16.28 6.19
CA ASN A 322 -20.41 15.66 6.67
C ASN A 322 -20.68 14.27 7.25
N LYS A 323 -21.05 13.32 6.38
CA LYS A 323 -21.02 11.90 6.78
C LYS A 323 -19.58 11.55 7.18
N PRO A 324 -19.32 11.11 8.42
CA PRO A 324 -17.95 10.87 8.87
C PRO A 324 -17.38 9.69 8.08
N ILE A 325 -16.36 9.97 7.28
CA ILE A 325 -15.56 8.95 6.62
C ILE A 325 -14.49 8.52 7.61
N ASP A 326 -14.58 7.29 8.14
CA ASP A 326 -13.46 6.71 8.87
C ASP A 326 -12.41 6.25 7.84
N PHE A 327 -11.37 7.06 7.70
CA PHE A 327 -10.23 6.81 6.83
C PHE A 327 -9.60 5.44 7.10
N TYR A 328 -9.39 5.09 8.37
CA TYR A 328 -8.73 3.86 8.75
C TYR A 328 -9.59 2.65 8.41
N LEU A 329 -10.91 2.74 8.67
CA LEU A 329 -11.84 1.68 8.30
C LEU A 329 -11.87 1.45 6.78
N GLN A 330 -11.93 2.53 5.99
CA GLN A 330 -11.88 2.44 4.53
C GLN A 330 -10.56 1.84 4.04
N TYR A 331 -9.45 2.27 4.62
CA TYR A 331 -8.12 1.81 4.26
C TYR A 331 -7.91 0.32 4.58
N TYR A 332 -8.30 -0.14 5.78
CA TYR A 332 -8.23 -1.56 6.15
C TYR A 332 -9.06 -2.45 5.23
N ARG A 333 -10.29 -2.04 4.92
CA ARG A 333 -11.16 -2.76 3.98
C ARG A 333 -10.55 -2.81 2.58
N ALA A 334 -9.96 -1.69 2.12
CA ALA A 334 -9.30 -1.65 0.83
C ALA A 334 -8.12 -2.61 0.74
N GLU A 335 -7.23 -2.60 1.73
CA GLU A 335 -6.07 -3.50 1.77
C GLU A 335 -6.48 -4.98 1.81
N TYR A 336 -7.51 -5.31 2.59
CA TYR A 336 -8.09 -6.66 2.60
C TYR A 336 -8.59 -7.08 1.21
N HIS A 337 -9.41 -6.24 0.56
CA HIS A 337 -9.95 -6.56 -0.76
C HIS A 337 -8.88 -6.56 -1.85
N LYS A 338 -7.89 -5.67 -1.78
CA LYS A 338 -6.76 -5.60 -2.72
C LYS A 338 -5.94 -6.90 -2.67
N LYS A 339 -5.65 -7.40 -1.47
CA LYS A 339 -4.93 -8.66 -1.27
C LYS A 339 -5.62 -9.84 -1.96
N LEU A 340 -6.92 -9.99 -1.75
CA LEU A 340 -7.71 -11.04 -2.36
C LEU A 340 -7.83 -10.86 -3.87
N ALA A 341 -8.07 -9.62 -4.32
CA ALA A 341 -8.17 -9.29 -5.73
C ALA A 341 -6.88 -9.69 -6.46
N LEU A 342 -5.71 -9.24 -6.00
CA LEU A 342 -4.40 -9.56 -6.60
C LEU A 342 -4.10 -11.05 -6.62
N SER A 343 -4.49 -11.79 -5.58
CA SER A 343 -4.32 -13.24 -5.54
C SER A 343 -5.12 -13.92 -6.66
N ILE A 344 -6.39 -13.54 -6.82
CA ILE A 344 -7.29 -14.09 -7.84
C ILE A 344 -6.93 -13.60 -9.25
N SER A 345 -6.25 -12.45 -9.37
CA SER A 345 -5.86 -11.86 -10.65
C SER A 345 -5.03 -12.80 -11.52
N SER A 346 -4.14 -13.61 -10.95
CA SER A 346 -3.35 -14.60 -11.71
C SER A 346 -4.25 -15.50 -12.58
N LEU A 347 -5.40 -15.93 -12.03
CA LEU A 347 -6.38 -16.74 -12.76
C LEU A 347 -7.15 -15.91 -13.79
N ILE A 348 -7.69 -14.76 -13.39
CA ILE A 348 -8.50 -13.91 -14.29
C ILE A 348 -7.68 -13.39 -15.47
N LEU A 349 -6.45 -12.95 -15.21
CA LEU A 349 -5.54 -12.47 -16.24
C LEU A 349 -5.11 -13.59 -17.17
N ALA A 350 -4.90 -14.82 -16.69
CA ALA A 350 -4.63 -15.95 -17.60
C ALA A 350 -5.79 -16.21 -18.57
N LEU A 351 -7.04 -15.98 -18.13
CA LEU A 351 -8.23 -16.22 -18.95
C LEU A 351 -8.36 -15.25 -20.12
N ILE A 352 -7.84 -14.01 -20.02
CA ILE A 352 -7.91 -13.06 -21.15
C ILE A 352 -7.14 -13.56 -22.36
N ALA A 353 -6.11 -14.39 -22.14
CA ALA A 353 -5.30 -14.96 -23.20
C ALA A 353 -6.14 -15.92 -24.08
N PHE A 354 -7.15 -16.58 -23.49
CA PHE A 354 -7.98 -17.55 -24.20
C PHE A 354 -8.74 -16.97 -25.42
N PRO A 355 -9.52 -15.87 -25.31
CA PRO A 355 -10.14 -15.26 -26.48
C PRO A 355 -9.13 -14.72 -27.50
N LEU A 356 -7.97 -14.26 -27.02
CA LEU A 356 -6.87 -13.78 -27.84
C LEU A 356 -6.32 -14.84 -28.80
N SER A 357 -6.39 -16.12 -28.43
CA SER A 357 -5.99 -17.25 -29.30
C SER A 357 -6.80 -17.40 -30.58
N PHE A 358 -7.99 -16.80 -30.66
CA PHE A 358 -8.85 -16.91 -31.83
C PHE A 358 -8.81 -15.68 -32.72
N MET A 359 -8.29 -14.57 -32.21
CA MET A 359 -8.02 -13.42 -33.05
C MET A 359 -6.95 -13.84 -34.06
N LYS A 360 -7.12 -13.48 -35.35
CA LYS A 360 -6.20 -13.81 -36.46
C LYS A 360 -4.88 -13.03 -36.33
N ILE A 361 -4.22 -13.16 -35.19
CA ILE A 361 -2.98 -12.49 -34.85
C ILE A 361 -1.88 -13.51 -35.14
N LYS A 362 -1.22 -13.35 -36.29
CA LYS A 362 -0.09 -14.18 -36.73
C LYS A 362 1.24 -13.65 -36.19
N ASN A 363 1.23 -13.15 -34.97
CA ASN A 363 2.40 -12.52 -34.38
C ASN A 363 2.86 -13.40 -33.22
N GLY A 364 4.10 -13.88 -33.29
CA GLY A 364 4.67 -14.86 -32.34
C GLY A 364 4.82 -14.36 -30.91
N ARG A 365 5.67 -15.03 -30.11
CA ARG A 365 5.84 -14.79 -28.65
C ARG A 365 6.00 -13.32 -28.26
N LEU A 366 6.78 -12.55 -29.03
CA LEU A 366 7.03 -11.12 -28.80
C LEU A 366 5.76 -10.28 -28.80
N PHE A 367 4.80 -10.56 -29.69
CA PHE A 367 3.56 -9.81 -29.74
C PHE A 367 2.63 -10.19 -28.59
N GLY A 368 2.56 -11.49 -28.23
CA GLY A 368 1.85 -11.95 -27.05
C GLY A 368 2.34 -11.24 -25.78
N PHE A 369 3.65 -11.07 -25.66
CA PHE A 369 4.28 -10.32 -24.57
C PHE A 369 4.02 -8.80 -24.62
N GLY A 370 4.10 -8.18 -25.81
CA GLY A 370 3.82 -6.76 -25.96
C GLY A 370 2.38 -6.41 -25.59
N LEU A 371 1.41 -7.24 -26.00
CA LEU A 371 0.01 -7.06 -25.64
C LEU A 371 -0.22 -7.25 -24.14
N SER A 372 0.40 -8.27 -23.52
CA SER A 372 0.26 -8.47 -22.08
C SER A 372 0.85 -7.32 -21.28
N LEU A 373 1.90 -6.66 -21.76
CA LEU A 373 2.47 -5.47 -21.14
C LEU A 373 1.47 -4.30 -21.15
N LEU A 374 0.79 -4.06 -22.28
CA LEU A 374 -0.27 -3.05 -22.37
C LEU A 374 -1.41 -3.35 -21.39
N VAL A 375 -1.89 -4.59 -21.36
CA VAL A 375 -2.96 -5.00 -20.44
C VAL A 375 -2.52 -4.89 -18.97
N ALA A 376 -1.26 -5.24 -18.66
CA ALA A 376 -0.69 -5.09 -17.33
C ALA A 376 -0.60 -3.62 -16.91
N ALA A 377 -0.17 -2.73 -17.81
CA ALA A 377 -0.12 -1.29 -17.55
C ALA A 377 -1.51 -0.70 -17.28
N LEU A 378 -2.51 -1.07 -18.09
CA LEU A 378 -3.91 -0.65 -17.87
C LEU A 378 -4.45 -1.18 -16.54
N TYR A 379 -4.18 -2.44 -16.21
CA TYR A 379 -4.58 -3.04 -14.95
C TYR A 379 -3.98 -2.29 -13.76
N TRP A 380 -2.69 -1.97 -13.84
CA TRP A 380 -1.99 -1.23 -12.79
C TRP A 380 -2.53 0.20 -12.65
N ALA A 381 -2.79 0.89 -13.77
CA ALA A 381 -3.41 2.21 -13.76
C ALA A 381 -4.79 2.19 -13.09
N MET A 382 -5.64 1.20 -13.39
CA MET A 382 -6.95 1.05 -12.74
C MET A 382 -6.82 0.80 -11.23
N LEU A 383 -5.88 -0.05 -10.80
CA LEU A 383 -5.62 -0.28 -9.38
C LEU A 383 -5.14 0.99 -8.67
N PHE A 384 -4.24 1.75 -9.30
CA PHE A 384 -3.73 3.00 -8.74
C PHE A 384 -4.84 4.04 -8.60
N ILE A 385 -5.67 4.22 -9.65
CA ILE A 385 -6.84 5.09 -9.60
C ILE A 385 -7.77 4.64 -8.47
N GLY A 386 -8.13 3.35 -8.42
CA GLY A 386 -8.97 2.79 -7.37
C GLY A 386 -8.45 3.10 -5.96
N GLN A 387 -7.14 2.96 -5.74
CA GLN A 387 -6.49 3.29 -4.45
C GLN A 387 -6.55 4.78 -4.13
N SER A 388 -6.29 5.65 -5.12
CA SER A 388 -6.32 7.11 -4.94
C SER A 388 -7.70 7.65 -4.53
N GLN A 389 -8.78 6.93 -4.87
CA GLN A 389 -10.16 7.36 -4.63
C GLN A 389 -10.72 6.88 -3.29
N ILE A 390 -10.08 5.90 -2.61
CA ILE A 390 -10.54 5.37 -1.31
C ILE A 390 -10.71 6.51 -0.29
N ILE A 391 -9.79 7.47 -0.31
CA ILE A 391 -9.73 8.57 0.66
C ILE A 391 -10.73 9.67 0.31
N ARG A 392 -11.10 9.79 -0.97
CA ARG A 392 -11.88 10.91 -1.52
C ARG A 392 -13.37 10.64 -1.53
N ILE A 393 -13.77 9.38 -1.70
CA ILE A 393 -15.16 9.01 -1.93
C ILE A 393 -15.62 8.03 -0.85
N ALA A 394 -16.83 8.23 -0.33
CA ALA A 394 -17.50 7.32 0.61
C ALA A 394 -18.09 6.07 -0.09
N ILE A 395 -17.38 5.49 -1.07
CA ILE A 395 -17.79 4.26 -1.75
C ILE A 395 -17.14 3.07 -1.04
N HIS A 396 -17.87 1.96 -0.91
CA HIS A 396 -17.33 0.75 -0.31
C HIS A 396 -16.07 0.25 -1.07
N PRO A 397 -14.91 0.08 -0.40
CA PRO A 397 -13.64 -0.24 -1.08
C PRO A 397 -13.62 -1.52 -1.92
N LEU A 398 -14.52 -2.46 -1.65
CA LEU A 398 -14.75 -3.66 -2.48
C LEU A 398 -14.82 -3.32 -3.96
N PHE A 399 -15.63 -2.33 -4.35
CA PHE A 399 -15.87 -2.02 -5.76
C PHE A 399 -14.61 -1.46 -6.44
N LEU A 400 -13.86 -0.62 -5.73
CA LEU A 400 -12.65 0.01 -6.26
C LEU A 400 -11.52 -1.01 -6.46
N MET A 401 -11.31 -1.90 -5.48
CA MET A 401 -10.22 -2.88 -5.54
C MET A 401 -10.50 -4.06 -6.49
N TRP A 402 -11.77 -4.43 -6.66
CA TRP A 402 -12.16 -5.53 -7.56
C TRP A 402 -12.51 -5.09 -8.98
N ALA A 403 -12.70 -3.79 -9.22
CA ALA A 403 -13.03 -3.26 -10.55
C ALA A 403 -12.08 -3.75 -11.66
N PRO A 404 -10.74 -3.75 -11.51
CA PRO A 404 -9.85 -4.20 -12.57
C PRO A 404 -10.10 -5.67 -12.97
N ASN A 405 -10.27 -6.54 -11.97
CA ASN A 405 -10.57 -7.96 -12.18
C ASN A 405 -11.95 -8.14 -12.83
N ALA A 406 -12.96 -7.41 -12.35
CA ALA A 406 -14.32 -7.48 -12.88
C ALA A 406 -14.39 -7.02 -14.35
N ILE A 407 -13.70 -5.92 -14.69
CA ILE A 407 -13.63 -5.38 -16.05
C ILE A 407 -12.95 -6.40 -16.98
N ILE A 408 -11.77 -6.92 -16.60
CA ILE A 408 -11.05 -7.90 -17.42
C ILE A 408 -11.87 -9.17 -17.60
N LEU A 409 -12.50 -9.68 -16.55
CA LEU A 409 -13.35 -10.86 -16.62
C LEU A 409 -14.54 -10.62 -17.56
N THR A 410 -15.18 -9.45 -17.45
CA THR A 410 -16.32 -9.08 -18.31
C THR A 410 -15.90 -8.99 -19.79
N ILE A 411 -14.78 -8.33 -20.08
CA ILE A 411 -14.21 -8.27 -21.43
C ILE A 411 -13.92 -9.68 -21.95
N THR A 412 -13.29 -10.51 -21.12
CA THR A 412 -12.97 -11.90 -21.47
C THR A 412 -14.24 -12.70 -21.82
N LEU A 413 -15.29 -12.61 -20.99
CA LEU A 413 -16.56 -13.28 -21.23
C LEU A 413 -17.26 -12.78 -22.51
N ILE A 414 -17.29 -11.48 -22.74
CA ILE A 414 -17.87 -10.89 -23.96
C ILE A 414 -17.15 -11.40 -25.21
N LEU A 415 -15.82 -11.42 -25.19
CA LEU A 415 -15.02 -11.94 -26.32
C LEU A 415 -15.33 -13.42 -26.56
N LEU A 416 -15.39 -14.23 -25.51
CA LEU A 416 -15.73 -15.65 -25.62
C LEU A 416 -17.14 -15.91 -26.17
N LEU A 417 -18.12 -15.12 -25.75
CA LEU A 417 -19.49 -15.22 -26.26
C LEU A 417 -19.58 -14.84 -27.73
N LYS A 418 -18.89 -13.77 -28.15
CA LYS A 418 -18.82 -13.35 -29.56
C LYS A 418 -18.22 -14.45 -30.43
N MET A 419 -17.27 -15.21 -29.89
CA MET A 419 -16.56 -16.25 -30.62
C MET A 419 -17.30 -17.58 -30.68
N ARG A 420 -18.13 -17.94 -29.69
CA ARG A 420 -18.98 -19.14 -29.78
C ARG A 420 -20.03 -19.05 -30.89
N ARG A 421 -20.33 -17.82 -31.37
CA ARG A 421 -21.26 -17.53 -32.46
C ARG A 421 -20.60 -17.54 -33.86
N LEU A 422 -19.27 -17.68 -33.93
CA LEU A 422 -18.47 -17.80 -35.14
C LEU A 422 -17.96 -19.24 -35.27
#